data_AF-A0A4U1M703-F1
#
_entry.id   AF-A0A4U1M703-F1
#
_cell.length_a   1.000
_cell.length_b   1.000
_cell.length_c   1.000
_cell.angle_alpha   90.00
_cell.angle_beta   90.00
_cell.angle_gamma   90.00
#
_symmetry.space_group_name_H-M   'P 1'
#
loop_
_entity.id
_entity.type
_entity.pdbx_description
1 polymer ?
#
loop_
_entity_poly.entity_id
_entity_poly.type
_entity_poly.pdbx_seq_one_letter_code
_entity_poly.pdbx_strand_id
1 'polypeptide(L)'
;MESVLQTLGALPWWAYILLFLALLAFRDIFLQRAHTITHNFPIVGHLRYWLESIGPEMRQYFVANNREELPFNRIERGWIYASAKKENNYEGFGTDRDIYAHQHIFVKNAMIGYQLPSNHINQKDPYFLPCAKVIGAYNKRKKPFRPASVINVSAMSFGSLSAAAVESMNHGVRLSGAYHNTGEGGLSPYHKKGGDVVFHFGTGYFGVRTPDGNFSLEKMKQLVAENPSIKAIEIKLSQGAKPGKGGVLPGAKITKEIAEIRHVEMGKDVLSPATHKAFRNIPELLQLIESIAEATGLPVGIKGAIGKLDQWQELADLMKETGKGPDFITVDGGEGGTGAAPPSFADHVSLPWTYGFSSLYRLFLERGLTERIVFIGSGKLGFPAKAAMAFAMGVDVINVAREAMMSIGCIQAQICHTNRCPAGVATQSKWLQSGINVPLKSERLAQYFKSFRKEFLEITHAAGYEHPCQFTMEDIQVNVDDDYLSSDLKSVYGYQKTAVPFTSLNELYNCIHLGGKHQ
;
A
#
# COMPACT_ATOMS: atom_id res chain seq x y z
N MET A 1 34.53 -53.80 -12.87
CA MET A 1 33.87 -52.48 -12.94
C MET A 1 33.15 -52.29 -14.28
N GLU A 2 33.76 -52.68 -15.41
CA GLU A 2 33.12 -52.65 -16.74
C GLU A 2 31.87 -53.54 -16.87
N SER A 3 31.86 -54.76 -16.31
CA SER A 3 30.67 -55.64 -16.42
C SER A 3 29.45 -55.13 -15.65
N VAL A 4 29.67 -54.45 -14.51
CA VAL A 4 28.60 -53.82 -13.73
C VAL A 4 28.04 -52.61 -14.47
N LEU A 5 28.91 -51.80 -15.10
CA LEU A 5 28.50 -50.65 -15.90
C LEU A 5 27.75 -51.07 -17.18
N GLN A 6 28.16 -52.17 -17.84
CA GLN A 6 27.43 -52.76 -18.96
C GLN A 6 26.05 -53.29 -18.55
N THR A 7 25.97 -53.96 -17.40
CA THR A 7 24.70 -54.53 -16.88
C THR A 7 23.75 -53.43 -16.45
N LEU A 8 24.24 -52.36 -15.81
CA LEU A 8 23.45 -51.18 -15.52
C LEU A 8 22.99 -50.52 -16.82
N GLY A 9 23.89 -50.28 -17.78
CA GLY A 9 23.55 -49.69 -19.08
C GLY A 9 22.52 -50.48 -19.91
N ALA A 10 22.39 -51.79 -19.68
CA ALA A 10 21.41 -52.66 -20.33
C ALA A 10 20.00 -52.60 -19.70
N LEU A 11 19.85 -51.95 -18.52
CA LEU A 11 18.55 -51.79 -17.90
C LEU A 11 17.69 -50.79 -18.66
N PRO A 12 16.38 -51.08 -18.82
CA PRO A 12 15.46 -50.11 -19.38
C PRO A 12 15.33 -48.91 -18.42
N TRP A 13 15.09 -47.72 -18.99
CA TRP A 13 15.04 -46.46 -18.24
C TRP A 13 14.07 -46.48 -17.04
N TRP A 14 12.97 -47.24 -17.12
CA TRP A 14 12.00 -47.39 -16.03
C TRP A 14 12.54 -48.15 -14.82
N ALA A 15 13.52 -49.05 -15.00
CA ALA A 15 14.12 -49.80 -13.90
C ALA A 15 14.88 -48.89 -12.93
N TYR A 16 15.50 -47.83 -13.45
CA TYR A 16 16.15 -46.80 -12.64
C TYR A 16 15.18 -46.00 -11.78
N ILE A 17 13.96 -45.74 -12.30
CA ILE A 17 12.90 -45.06 -11.54
C ILE A 17 12.44 -45.95 -10.38
N LEU A 18 12.19 -47.23 -10.64
CA LEU A 18 11.81 -48.19 -9.60
C LEU A 18 12.90 -48.34 -8.53
N LEU A 19 14.16 -48.41 -8.94
CA LEU A 19 15.29 -48.48 -8.02
C LEU A 19 15.38 -47.21 -7.14
N PHE A 20 15.22 -46.03 -7.74
CA PHE A 20 15.18 -44.77 -7.00
C PHE A 20 14.04 -44.74 -5.98
N LEU A 21 12.82 -45.14 -6.37
CA LEU A 21 11.66 -45.20 -5.49
C LEU A 21 11.86 -46.22 -4.35
N ALA A 22 12.48 -47.37 -4.63
CA ALA A 22 12.80 -48.38 -3.62
C ALA A 22 13.83 -47.87 -2.61
N LEU A 23 14.90 -47.19 -3.07
CA LEU A 23 15.89 -46.57 -2.20
C LEU A 23 15.29 -45.45 -1.34
N LEU A 24 14.42 -44.63 -1.93
CA LEU A 24 13.69 -43.58 -1.23
C LEU A 24 12.76 -44.16 -0.16
N ALA A 25 12.02 -45.23 -0.49
CA ALA A 25 11.17 -45.94 0.46
C ALA A 25 11.96 -46.57 1.60
N PHE A 26 13.09 -47.20 1.29
CA PHE A 26 13.99 -47.76 2.30
C PHE A 26 14.51 -46.67 3.24
N ARG A 27 14.96 -45.53 2.71
CA ARG A 27 15.40 -44.39 3.51
C ARG A 27 14.29 -43.91 4.44
N ASP A 28 13.08 -43.75 3.92
CA ASP A 28 11.99 -43.16 4.69
C ASP A 28 11.42 -44.08 5.76
N ILE A 29 11.45 -45.40 5.55
CA ILE A 29 11.01 -46.39 6.53
C ILE A 29 12.09 -46.63 7.58
N PHE A 30 13.36 -46.79 7.19
CA PHE A 30 14.39 -47.29 8.11
C PHE A 30 15.30 -46.20 8.70
N LEU A 31 15.52 -45.09 7.98
CA LEU A 31 16.49 -44.05 8.36
C LEU A 31 15.82 -42.75 8.84
N GLN A 32 14.74 -42.33 8.19
CA GLN A 32 13.99 -41.12 8.54
C GLN A 32 12.95 -41.42 9.63
N ARG A 33 13.08 -40.77 10.79
CA ARG A 33 12.07 -40.85 11.88
C ARG A 33 11.30 -39.56 12.14
N ALA A 34 11.66 -38.48 11.45
CA ALA A 34 11.14 -37.12 11.75
C ALA A 34 9.77 -36.81 11.13
N HIS A 35 9.42 -37.42 10.00
CA HIS A 35 8.20 -37.10 9.25
C HIS A 35 7.26 -38.31 9.16
N THR A 36 6.18 -38.30 9.95
CA THR A 36 5.22 -39.40 10.08
C THR A 36 4.59 -39.83 8.75
N ILE A 37 4.27 -38.87 7.86
CA ILE A 37 3.59 -39.17 6.59
C ILE A 37 4.55 -39.83 5.59
N THR A 38 5.77 -39.31 5.42
CA THR A 38 6.77 -39.97 4.56
C THR A 38 7.24 -41.30 5.14
N HIS A 39 7.22 -41.49 6.46
CA HIS A 39 7.54 -42.77 7.06
C HIS A 39 6.45 -43.82 6.75
N ASN A 40 5.18 -43.49 6.98
CA ASN A 40 4.06 -44.41 6.75
C ASN A 40 3.77 -44.64 5.26
N PHE A 41 4.01 -43.63 4.42
CA PHE A 41 3.77 -43.66 2.99
C PHE A 41 4.94 -42.96 2.26
N PRO A 42 6.11 -43.59 2.06
CA PRO A 42 7.29 -42.94 1.50
C PRO A 42 7.06 -42.20 0.19
N ILE A 43 6.56 -42.91 -0.81
CA ILE A 43 6.42 -42.33 -2.15
C ILE A 43 5.26 -41.32 -2.19
N VAL A 44 4.10 -41.71 -1.65
CA VAL A 44 2.90 -40.87 -1.64
C VAL A 44 3.07 -39.64 -0.74
N GLY A 45 3.83 -39.75 0.34
CA GLY A 45 4.15 -38.66 1.24
C GLY A 45 5.01 -37.58 0.58
N HIS A 46 6.06 -37.96 -0.16
CA HIS A 46 6.84 -36.98 -0.95
C HIS A 46 6.01 -36.34 -2.04
N LEU A 47 5.18 -37.13 -2.75
CA LEU A 47 4.26 -36.58 -3.76
C LEU A 47 3.27 -35.59 -3.13
N ARG A 48 2.72 -35.91 -1.95
CA ARG A 48 1.83 -35.03 -1.20
C ARG A 48 2.54 -33.72 -0.88
N TYR A 49 3.73 -33.74 -0.28
CA TYR A 49 4.44 -32.52 0.08
C TYR A 49 4.85 -31.69 -1.14
N TRP A 50 5.15 -32.33 -2.26
CA TRP A 50 5.40 -31.64 -3.53
C TRP A 50 4.12 -30.98 -4.09
N LEU A 51 2.98 -31.68 -4.08
CA LEU A 51 1.69 -31.12 -4.49
C LEU A 51 1.23 -30.00 -3.53
N GLU A 52 1.48 -30.16 -2.23
CA GLU A 52 1.18 -29.16 -1.21
C GLU A 52 2.03 -27.90 -1.40
N SER A 53 3.29 -28.03 -1.83
CA SER A 53 4.16 -26.87 -2.06
C SER A 53 3.82 -26.06 -3.31
N ILE A 54 3.11 -26.63 -4.29
CA ILE A 54 2.60 -25.92 -5.49
C ILE A 54 1.09 -25.65 -5.42
N GLY A 55 0.42 -26.19 -4.39
CA GLY A 55 -1.03 -26.20 -4.27
C GLY A 55 -1.69 -24.81 -4.20
N PRO A 56 -1.13 -23.82 -3.48
CA PRO A 56 -1.66 -22.45 -3.47
C PRO A 56 -1.67 -21.83 -4.87
N GLU A 57 -0.58 -21.94 -5.62
CA GLU A 57 -0.45 -21.41 -6.97
C GLU A 57 -1.39 -22.14 -7.95
N MET A 58 -1.44 -23.47 -7.89
CA MET A 58 -2.34 -24.27 -8.73
C MET A 58 -3.82 -23.90 -8.51
N ARG A 59 -4.25 -23.71 -7.26
CA ARG A 59 -5.62 -23.30 -6.93
C ARG A 59 -5.97 -21.94 -7.54
N GLN A 60 -5.03 -21.01 -7.51
CA GLN A 60 -5.19 -19.66 -8.08
C GLN A 60 -5.44 -19.66 -9.60
N TYR A 61 -4.81 -20.58 -10.34
CA TYR A 61 -4.92 -20.59 -11.82
C TYR A 61 -5.98 -21.55 -12.36
N PHE A 62 -6.19 -22.69 -11.71
CA PHE A 62 -7.01 -23.78 -12.27
C PHE A 62 -8.33 -24.03 -11.54
N VAL A 63 -8.49 -23.54 -10.30
CA VAL A 63 -9.62 -23.96 -9.44
C VAL A 63 -10.50 -22.78 -9.01
N ALA A 64 -9.90 -21.65 -8.62
CA ALA A 64 -10.67 -20.52 -8.09
C ALA A 64 -11.52 -19.82 -9.17
N ASN A 65 -12.77 -19.51 -8.83
CA ASN A 65 -13.61 -18.66 -9.68
C ASN A 65 -13.12 -17.20 -9.67
N ASN A 66 -13.56 -16.43 -10.67
CA ASN A 66 -13.10 -15.05 -10.92
C ASN A 66 -13.15 -14.09 -9.71
N ARG A 67 -14.09 -14.32 -8.77
CA ARG A 67 -14.37 -13.45 -7.61
C ARG A 67 -14.05 -14.08 -6.24
N GLU A 68 -13.40 -15.24 -6.20
CA GLU A 68 -13.16 -15.99 -4.94
C GLU A 68 -11.79 -15.71 -4.28
N GLU A 69 -10.76 -15.30 -5.03
CA GLU A 69 -9.42 -15.18 -4.44
C GLU A 69 -9.32 -14.00 -3.45
N LEU A 70 -8.58 -14.23 -2.36
CA LEU A 70 -8.16 -13.22 -1.40
C LEU A 70 -6.62 -13.09 -1.39
N PRO A 71 -6.06 -11.91 -1.10
CA PRO A 71 -6.75 -10.66 -0.80
C PRO A 71 -7.31 -9.93 -2.03
N PHE A 72 -6.82 -10.18 -3.26
CA PHE A 72 -7.43 -9.62 -4.49
C PHE A 72 -7.90 -10.76 -5.40
N ASN A 73 -9.09 -10.61 -5.96
CA ASN A 73 -9.66 -11.59 -6.88
C ASN A 73 -9.09 -11.46 -8.30
N ARG A 74 -9.36 -12.44 -9.16
CA ARG A 74 -8.79 -12.50 -10.51
C ARG A 74 -9.16 -11.28 -11.36
N ILE A 75 -10.39 -10.78 -11.24
CA ILE A 75 -10.82 -9.57 -11.96
C ILE A 75 -10.10 -8.33 -11.44
N GLU A 76 -10.00 -8.17 -10.11
CA GLU A 76 -9.25 -7.08 -9.49
C GLU A 76 -7.77 -7.09 -9.95
N ARG A 77 -7.11 -8.25 -9.92
CA ARG A 77 -5.73 -8.41 -10.43
C ARG A 77 -5.65 -8.16 -11.93
N GLY A 78 -6.60 -8.71 -12.69
CA GLY A 78 -6.70 -8.58 -14.14
C GLY A 78 -6.80 -7.12 -14.58
N TRP A 79 -7.67 -6.34 -13.95
CA TRP A 79 -7.79 -4.90 -14.21
C TRP A 79 -6.48 -4.16 -13.92
N ILE A 80 -5.82 -4.43 -12.78
CA ILE A 80 -4.51 -3.80 -12.48
C ILE A 80 -3.48 -4.16 -13.55
N TYR A 81 -3.40 -5.44 -13.94
CA TYR A 81 -2.44 -5.89 -14.95
C TYR A 81 -2.71 -5.30 -16.33
N ALA A 82 -3.96 -5.27 -16.78
CA ALA A 82 -4.36 -4.72 -18.06
C ALA A 82 -4.09 -3.21 -18.11
N SER A 83 -4.55 -2.47 -17.10
CA SER A 83 -4.31 -1.03 -16.94
C SER A 83 -2.82 -0.70 -16.91
N ALA A 84 -2.02 -1.50 -16.20
CA ALA A 84 -0.56 -1.31 -16.14
C ALA A 84 0.12 -1.56 -17.49
N LYS A 85 -0.37 -2.50 -18.30
CA LYS A 85 0.22 -2.81 -19.61
C LYS A 85 -0.38 -1.98 -20.76
N LYS A 86 -1.37 -1.14 -20.47
CA LYS A 86 -2.16 -0.43 -21.50
C LYS A 86 -2.88 -1.41 -22.44
N GLU A 87 -3.26 -2.58 -21.92
CA GLU A 87 -4.15 -3.54 -22.59
C GLU A 87 -5.61 -3.13 -22.38
N ASN A 88 -6.53 -3.74 -23.13
CA ASN A 88 -7.96 -3.52 -22.92
C ASN A 88 -8.37 -3.99 -21.51
N ASN A 89 -8.99 -3.09 -20.74
CA ASN A 89 -9.52 -3.35 -19.41
C ASN A 89 -11.06 -3.27 -19.36
N TYR A 90 -11.73 -3.23 -20.51
CA TYR A 90 -13.19 -3.30 -20.62
C TYR A 90 -13.71 -4.73 -20.46
N GLU A 91 -14.88 -4.84 -19.84
CA GLU A 91 -15.66 -6.06 -19.71
C GLU A 91 -16.85 -6.04 -20.69
N GLY A 92 -17.19 -7.19 -21.27
CA GLY A 92 -18.36 -7.35 -22.13
C GLY A 92 -19.52 -8.05 -21.40
N PHE A 93 -20.70 -8.08 -22.01
CA PHE A 93 -21.92 -8.80 -21.55
C PHE A 93 -22.61 -8.27 -20.28
N GLY A 94 -21.90 -7.58 -19.38
CA GLY A 94 -22.46 -6.96 -18.17
C GLY A 94 -21.68 -7.32 -16.91
N THR A 95 -22.22 -6.97 -15.73
CA THR A 95 -21.59 -7.28 -14.44
C THR A 95 -21.67 -8.78 -14.12
N ASP A 96 -20.52 -9.41 -13.85
CA ASP A 96 -20.43 -10.75 -13.26
C ASP A 96 -20.43 -10.73 -11.71
N ARG A 97 -20.47 -9.53 -11.13
CA ARG A 97 -20.46 -9.29 -9.70
C ARG A 97 -21.88 -9.36 -9.16
N ASP A 98 -22.06 -10.07 -8.06
CA ASP A 98 -23.28 -10.00 -7.27
C ASP A 98 -23.43 -8.56 -6.73
N ILE A 99 -24.41 -7.84 -7.28
CA ILE A 99 -24.73 -6.46 -6.92
C ILE A 99 -25.66 -6.38 -5.71
N TYR A 100 -26.27 -7.50 -5.30
CA TYR A 100 -27.11 -7.58 -4.11
C TYR A 100 -26.33 -8.02 -2.88
N ALA A 101 -25.11 -8.53 -3.08
CA ALA A 101 -24.21 -8.87 -1.99
C ALA A 101 -24.07 -7.71 -0.99
N HIS A 102 -24.05 -8.09 0.29
CA HIS A 102 -23.79 -7.18 1.40
C HIS A 102 -22.52 -6.35 1.16
N GLN A 103 -22.55 -5.07 1.52
CA GLN A 103 -21.45 -4.11 1.30
C GLN A 103 -21.06 -3.86 -0.17
N HIS A 104 -21.89 -4.26 -1.15
CA HIS A 104 -21.73 -3.76 -2.52
C HIS A 104 -21.92 -2.24 -2.55
N ILE A 105 -21.09 -1.54 -3.33
CA ILE A 105 -21.12 -0.08 -3.44
C ILE A 105 -21.67 0.35 -4.80
N PHE A 106 -22.55 1.34 -4.79
CA PHE A 106 -23.07 1.97 -6.00
C PHE A 106 -22.71 3.44 -6.01
N VAL A 107 -22.14 3.91 -7.12
CA VAL A 107 -21.98 5.34 -7.37
C VAL A 107 -23.21 5.82 -8.14
N LYS A 108 -23.95 6.77 -7.58
CA LYS A 108 -25.11 7.37 -8.26
C LYS A 108 -24.61 8.24 -9.42
N ASN A 109 -25.11 7.98 -10.62
CA ASN A 109 -24.86 8.87 -11.75
C ASN A 109 -25.86 10.03 -11.75
N ALA A 110 -25.44 11.18 -12.26
CA ALA A 110 -26.34 12.25 -12.65
C ALA A 110 -27.04 11.88 -13.97
N MET A 111 -28.29 12.34 -14.15
CA MET A 111 -29.01 12.19 -15.44
C MET A 111 -28.27 12.92 -16.57
N ILE A 112 -27.69 14.07 -16.26
CA ILE A 112 -26.81 14.83 -17.14
C ILE A 112 -25.48 14.96 -16.40
N GLY A 113 -24.46 14.25 -16.88
CA GLY A 113 -23.12 14.31 -16.30
C GLY A 113 -22.45 15.68 -16.48
N TYR A 114 -21.34 15.88 -15.78
CA TYR A 114 -20.53 17.08 -15.90
C TYR A 114 -19.99 17.22 -17.34
N GLN A 115 -20.24 18.37 -17.96
CA GLN A 115 -19.75 18.67 -19.30
C GLN A 115 -18.43 19.41 -19.20
N LEU A 116 -17.36 18.77 -19.67
CA LEU A 116 -16.03 19.38 -19.72
C LEU A 116 -16.01 20.59 -20.67
N PRO A 117 -15.72 21.80 -20.18
CA PRO A 117 -15.53 22.96 -21.04
C PRO A 117 -14.38 22.74 -22.05
N SER A 118 -14.43 23.40 -23.20
CA SER A 118 -13.42 23.25 -24.26
C SER A 118 -12.01 23.70 -23.84
N ASN A 119 -11.91 24.64 -22.91
CA ASN A 119 -10.66 25.17 -22.36
C ASN A 119 -10.20 24.44 -21.07
N HIS A 120 -10.86 23.35 -20.68
CA HIS A 120 -10.56 22.62 -19.46
C HIS A 120 -9.21 21.87 -19.53
N ILE A 121 -8.43 21.85 -18.44
CA ILE A 121 -7.12 21.19 -18.42
C ILE A 121 -7.17 19.71 -18.82
N ASN A 122 -8.23 18.98 -18.41
CA ASN A 122 -8.40 17.58 -18.77
C ASN A 122 -8.69 17.29 -20.25
N GLN A 123 -8.95 18.32 -21.07
CA GLN A 123 -8.93 18.17 -22.54
C GLN A 123 -7.49 17.98 -23.06
N LYS A 124 -6.50 18.58 -22.39
CA LYS A 124 -5.07 18.48 -22.75
C LYS A 124 -4.36 17.35 -22.01
N ASP A 125 -4.66 17.19 -20.73
CA ASP A 125 -4.13 16.12 -19.88
C ASP A 125 -5.29 15.38 -19.19
N PRO A 126 -5.84 14.31 -19.80
CA PRO A 126 -6.97 13.58 -19.26
C PRO A 126 -6.66 12.83 -17.95
N TYR A 127 -5.40 12.83 -17.50
CA TYR A 127 -4.96 12.17 -16.29
C TYR A 127 -4.70 13.16 -15.13
N PHE A 128 -4.84 14.47 -15.38
CA PHE A 128 -4.59 15.49 -14.38
C PHE A 128 -5.65 15.45 -13.27
N LEU A 129 -5.25 14.94 -12.11
CA LEU A 129 -6.12 14.83 -10.93
C LEU A 129 -5.28 14.97 -9.65
N PRO A 130 -5.02 16.21 -9.19
CA PRO A 130 -4.26 16.50 -7.98
C PRO A 130 -5.12 16.43 -6.72
N CYS A 131 -4.49 16.45 -5.55
CA CYS A 131 -5.21 16.68 -4.29
C CYS A 131 -5.87 18.08 -4.30
N ALA A 132 -7.11 18.19 -3.84
CA ALA A 132 -7.82 19.47 -3.72
C ALA A 132 -7.25 20.36 -2.61
N LYS A 133 -6.75 19.77 -1.53
CA LYS A 133 -6.11 20.48 -0.42
C LYS A 133 -4.59 20.60 -0.60
N VAL A 134 -4.00 21.56 0.11
CA VAL A 134 -2.54 21.72 0.22
C VAL A 134 -2.10 21.27 1.60
N ILE A 135 -1.27 20.22 1.68
CA ILE A 135 -0.75 19.70 2.94
C ILE A 135 0.14 20.77 3.58
N GLY A 136 -0.14 21.11 4.84
CA GLY A 136 0.61 22.09 5.61
C GLY A 136 0.22 23.55 5.39
N ALA A 137 -0.79 23.83 4.57
CA ALA A 137 -1.24 25.22 4.36
C ALA A 137 -1.88 25.83 5.62
N TYR A 138 -2.75 25.09 6.32
CA TYR A 138 -3.39 25.59 7.54
C TYR A 138 -2.37 25.95 8.63
N ASN A 139 -1.40 25.06 8.88
CA ASN A 139 -0.34 25.27 9.86
C ASN A 139 0.78 26.21 9.34
N LYS A 140 0.62 26.80 8.16
CA LYS A 140 1.59 27.75 7.55
C LYS A 140 3.01 27.19 7.46
N ARG A 141 3.14 25.90 7.10
CA ARG A 141 4.45 25.26 6.93
C ARG A 141 5.26 26.01 5.88
N LYS A 142 6.58 26.16 6.09
CA LYS A 142 7.47 26.93 5.20
C LYS A 142 7.50 26.38 3.76
N LYS A 143 7.29 25.08 3.60
CA LYS A 143 7.29 24.35 2.33
C LYS A 143 6.03 23.49 2.21
N PRO A 144 4.84 24.08 2.05
CA PRO A 144 3.60 23.31 1.94
C PRO A 144 3.58 22.56 0.59
N PHE A 145 2.80 21.48 0.53
CA PHE A 145 2.85 20.53 -0.58
C PHE A 145 1.45 20.12 -1.05
N ARG A 146 1.17 20.27 -2.34
CA ARG A 146 -0.05 19.73 -2.97
C ARG A 146 0.34 18.50 -3.80
N PRO A 147 -0.05 17.27 -3.40
CA PRO A 147 0.12 16.10 -4.25
C PRO A 147 -0.48 16.32 -5.64
N ALA A 148 0.31 16.11 -6.70
CA ALA A 148 -0.17 16.25 -8.08
C ALA A 148 -0.95 15.03 -8.60
N SER A 149 -1.06 14.00 -7.76
CA SER A 149 -1.89 12.82 -7.98
C SER A 149 -2.70 12.51 -6.72
N VAL A 150 -3.98 12.18 -6.90
CA VAL A 150 -4.81 11.62 -5.82
C VAL A 150 -4.46 10.17 -5.47
N ILE A 151 -3.76 9.44 -6.34
CA ILE A 151 -3.29 8.08 -6.09
C ILE A 151 -1.76 8.04 -6.01
N ASN A 152 -1.23 7.45 -4.94
CA ASN A 152 0.20 7.47 -4.66
C ASN A 152 0.69 6.12 -4.11
N VAL A 153 2.01 5.89 -4.13
CA VAL A 153 2.60 4.66 -3.57
C VAL A 153 2.67 4.78 -2.04
N SER A 154 2.02 3.85 -1.35
CA SER A 154 1.99 3.74 0.11
C SER A 154 3.34 3.29 0.69
N ALA A 155 3.49 3.47 2.00
CA ALA A 155 4.68 3.13 2.77
C ALA A 155 5.10 1.66 2.61
N MET A 156 6.17 1.40 1.84
CA MET A 156 6.74 0.05 1.68
C MET A 156 8.26 0.10 1.72
N SER A 157 8.86 -0.51 2.75
CA SER A 157 10.30 -0.38 3.00
C SER A 157 11.20 -1.04 1.94
N PHE A 158 12.26 -0.33 1.53
CA PHE A 158 13.44 -0.98 0.93
C PHE A 158 14.03 -2.00 1.92
N GLY A 159 14.21 -3.23 1.46
CA GLY A 159 14.51 -4.40 2.30
C GLY A 159 13.33 -5.36 2.35
N SER A 160 12.11 -4.86 2.59
CA SER A 160 10.91 -5.68 2.32
C SER A 160 10.73 -5.86 0.82
N LEU A 161 10.93 -4.78 0.08
CA LEU A 161 10.99 -4.79 -1.38
C LEU A 161 12.44 -4.80 -1.89
N SER A 162 12.60 -5.30 -3.11
CA SER A 162 13.87 -5.31 -3.82
C SER A 162 14.29 -3.92 -4.29
N ALA A 163 15.57 -3.77 -4.63
CA ALA A 163 16.09 -2.54 -5.23
C ALA A 163 15.36 -2.21 -6.54
N ALA A 164 15.24 -3.20 -7.44
CA ALA A 164 14.58 -3.05 -8.72
C ALA A 164 13.10 -2.66 -8.58
N ALA A 165 12.38 -3.19 -7.58
CA ALA A 165 10.98 -2.82 -7.33
C ALA A 165 10.85 -1.37 -6.85
N VAL A 166 11.66 -0.96 -5.86
CA VAL A 166 11.64 0.42 -5.33
C VAL A 166 12.01 1.42 -6.42
N GLU A 167 13.04 1.11 -7.22
CA GLU A 167 13.50 1.94 -8.32
C GLU A 167 12.42 2.09 -9.41
N SER A 168 11.81 0.97 -9.80
CA SER A 168 10.70 0.97 -10.77
C SER A 168 9.55 1.85 -10.30
N MET A 169 9.20 1.76 -9.01
CA MET A 169 8.12 2.56 -8.47
C MET A 169 8.48 4.04 -8.40
N ASN A 170 9.71 4.41 -8.03
CA ASN A 170 10.10 5.82 -7.98
C ASN A 170 10.11 6.47 -9.38
N HIS A 171 10.65 5.79 -10.39
CA HIS A 171 10.55 6.24 -11.77
C HIS A 171 9.09 6.32 -12.24
N GLY A 172 8.27 5.32 -11.91
CA GLY A 172 6.85 5.31 -12.29
C GLY A 172 6.03 6.45 -11.68
N VAL A 173 6.29 6.82 -10.42
CA VAL A 173 5.62 7.99 -9.81
C VAL A 173 6.08 9.30 -10.44
N ARG A 174 7.38 9.43 -10.81
CA ARG A 174 7.87 10.59 -11.58
C ARG A 174 7.14 10.73 -12.91
N LEU A 175 6.98 9.63 -13.65
CA LEU A 175 6.29 9.61 -14.95
C LEU A 175 4.78 9.88 -14.87
N SER A 176 4.18 9.71 -13.69
CA SER A 176 2.75 9.93 -13.45
C SER A 176 2.43 11.17 -12.62
N GLY A 177 3.43 11.86 -12.05
CA GLY A 177 3.24 13.02 -11.16
C GLY A 177 2.74 12.64 -9.76
N ALA A 178 2.94 11.39 -9.34
CA ALA A 178 2.61 10.93 -7.99
C ALA A 178 3.83 11.03 -7.05
N TYR A 179 3.62 10.75 -5.76
CA TYR A 179 4.71 10.56 -4.81
C TYR A 179 4.93 9.09 -4.43
N HIS A 180 6.13 8.79 -3.95
CA HIS A 180 6.52 7.49 -3.39
C HIS A 180 6.84 7.63 -1.89
N ASN A 181 6.09 6.92 -1.05
CA ASN A 181 6.37 6.85 0.39
C ASN A 181 7.41 5.75 0.68
N THR A 182 8.49 6.09 1.40
CA THR A 182 9.65 5.21 1.60
C THR A 182 9.38 3.97 2.47
N GLY A 183 8.31 4.01 3.25
CA GLY A 183 8.11 3.10 4.38
C GLY A 183 9.24 3.13 5.40
N GLU A 184 9.22 2.19 6.34
CA GLU A 184 10.10 2.20 7.53
C GLU A 184 11.58 1.90 7.22
N GLY A 185 11.98 1.69 5.97
CA GLY A 185 13.32 1.22 5.62
C GLY A 185 14.41 2.28 5.59
N GLY A 186 14.06 3.55 5.79
CA GLY A 186 14.91 4.68 5.47
C GLY A 186 14.86 5.06 3.98
N LEU A 187 15.55 6.13 3.62
CA LEU A 187 15.61 6.64 2.25
C LEU A 187 16.77 5.98 1.47
N SER A 188 16.46 4.95 0.68
CA SER A 188 17.46 4.30 -0.18
C SER A 188 17.77 5.10 -1.47
N PRO A 189 18.90 4.84 -2.15
CA PRO A 189 19.21 5.44 -3.46
C PRO A 189 18.12 5.19 -4.52
N TYR A 190 17.40 4.08 -4.41
CA TYR A 190 16.32 3.70 -5.33
C TYR A 190 15.05 4.57 -5.19
N HIS A 191 14.92 5.32 -4.09
CA HIS A 191 13.87 6.35 -3.94
C HIS A 191 14.30 7.71 -4.53
N LYS A 192 15.56 7.86 -4.95
CA LYS A 192 16.13 9.14 -5.41
C LYS A 192 16.20 9.19 -6.94
N LYS A 193 15.12 8.80 -7.62
CA LYS A 193 15.03 8.72 -9.10
C LYS A 193 14.17 9.84 -9.70
N GLY A 194 13.98 10.91 -8.93
CA GLY A 194 13.38 12.16 -9.37
C GLY A 194 11.85 12.23 -9.24
N GLY A 195 11.21 11.26 -8.59
CA GLY A 195 9.82 11.38 -8.12
C GLY A 195 9.76 12.09 -6.76
N ASP A 196 8.61 12.72 -6.46
CA ASP A 196 8.36 13.28 -5.12
C ASP A 196 8.31 12.15 -4.08
N VAL A 197 8.80 12.43 -2.87
CA VAL A 197 8.94 11.44 -1.80
C VAL A 197 8.25 11.92 -0.53
N VAL A 198 7.54 10.99 0.12
CA VAL A 198 7.14 11.13 1.53
C VAL A 198 8.10 10.28 2.36
N PHE A 199 8.91 10.92 3.19
CA PHE A 199 9.83 10.19 4.06
C PHE A 199 9.06 9.63 5.25
N HIS A 200 9.11 8.31 5.42
CA HIS A 200 8.36 7.62 6.45
C HIS A 200 9.30 6.92 7.41
N PHE A 201 8.99 6.98 8.70
CA PHE A 201 9.73 6.24 9.71
C PHE A 201 8.79 5.69 10.79
N GLY A 202 9.15 4.51 11.29
CA GLY A 202 8.48 3.86 12.42
C GLY A 202 9.36 3.85 13.67
N THR A 203 9.06 2.93 14.57
CA THR A 203 9.69 2.80 15.89
C THR A 203 11.18 2.45 15.85
N GLY A 204 11.67 1.89 14.74
CA GLY A 204 13.09 1.64 14.51
C GLY A 204 13.91 2.89 14.12
N TYR A 205 13.24 4.00 13.79
CA TYR A 205 13.83 5.28 13.37
C TYR A 205 14.90 5.16 12.26
N PHE A 206 14.79 4.14 11.41
CA PHE A 206 15.77 3.88 10.35
C PHE A 206 15.92 5.09 9.42
N GLY A 207 17.18 5.44 9.09
CA GLY A 207 17.54 6.66 8.36
C GLY A 207 17.64 7.93 9.20
N VAL A 208 17.04 7.99 10.41
CA VAL A 208 17.02 9.18 11.28
C VAL A 208 17.29 8.84 12.75
N ARG A 209 18.06 7.78 12.99
CA ARG A 209 18.41 7.28 14.33
C ARG A 209 19.82 7.62 14.76
N THR A 210 19.99 7.81 16.05
CA THR A 210 21.30 7.79 16.72
C THR A 210 21.87 6.35 16.78
N PRO A 211 23.17 6.17 17.05
CA PRO A 211 23.78 4.83 17.20
C PRO A 211 23.08 3.95 18.25
N ASP A 212 22.63 4.54 19.36
CA ASP A 212 21.84 3.91 20.43
C ASP A 212 20.37 3.64 20.07
N GLY A 213 19.94 4.02 18.86
CA GLY A 213 18.61 3.71 18.33
C GLY A 213 17.49 4.63 18.80
N ASN A 214 17.84 5.84 19.23
CA ASN A 214 16.89 6.91 19.51
C ASN A 214 16.67 7.79 18.28
N PHE A 215 15.57 8.55 18.25
CA PHE A 215 15.30 9.51 17.19
C PHE A 215 16.32 10.66 17.22
N SER A 216 16.78 11.10 16.05
CA SER A 216 17.69 12.24 15.90
C SER A 216 17.09 13.32 15.00
N LEU A 217 16.73 14.45 15.60
CA LEU A 217 16.22 15.62 14.87
C LEU A 217 17.29 16.19 13.93
N GLU A 218 18.57 16.21 14.34
CA GLU A 218 19.65 16.70 13.50
C GLU A 218 19.84 15.83 12.23
N LYS A 219 19.78 14.49 12.36
CA LYS A 219 19.80 13.62 11.17
C LYS A 219 18.58 13.83 10.28
N MET A 220 17.39 14.07 10.85
CA MET A 220 16.19 14.41 10.08
C MET A 220 16.40 15.70 9.27
N LYS A 221 16.93 16.76 9.90
CA LYS A 221 17.25 18.03 9.23
C LYS A 221 18.24 17.84 8.09
N GLN A 222 19.34 17.11 8.35
CA GLN A 222 20.35 16.80 7.35
C GLN A 222 19.75 16.02 6.18
N LEU A 223 18.97 14.97 6.47
CA LEU A 223 18.31 14.15 5.45
C LEU A 223 17.43 15.00 4.53
N VAL A 224 16.62 15.90 5.08
CA VAL A 224 15.75 16.78 4.28
C VAL A 224 16.56 17.81 3.49
N ALA A 225 17.60 18.39 4.09
CA ALA A 225 18.44 19.38 3.41
C ALA A 225 19.17 18.79 2.19
N GLU A 226 19.67 17.56 2.31
CA GLU A 226 20.39 16.86 1.24
C GLU A 226 19.46 16.28 0.16
N ASN A 227 18.15 16.17 0.43
CA ASN A 227 17.21 15.45 -0.44
C ASN A 227 15.95 16.29 -0.70
N PRO A 228 15.99 17.27 -1.62
CA PRO A 228 14.87 18.18 -1.90
C PRO A 228 13.64 17.51 -2.55
N SER A 229 13.76 16.24 -2.96
CA SER A 229 12.62 15.42 -3.40
C SER A 229 11.70 15.01 -2.24
N ILE A 230 12.14 15.10 -0.99
CA ILE A 230 11.28 14.87 0.17
C ILE A 230 10.33 16.06 0.31
N LYS A 231 9.02 15.81 0.16
CA LYS A 231 7.97 16.83 0.20
C LYS A 231 7.14 16.80 1.48
N ALA A 232 7.15 15.70 2.21
CA ALA A 232 6.48 15.56 3.50
C ALA A 232 7.13 14.44 4.32
N ILE A 233 6.84 14.42 5.62
CA ILE A 233 7.32 13.41 6.57
C ILE A 233 6.12 12.71 7.21
N GLU A 234 6.14 11.39 7.28
CA GLU A 234 5.09 10.58 7.90
C GLU A 234 5.64 9.76 9.08
N ILE A 235 5.08 10.00 10.26
CA ILE A 235 5.38 9.22 11.47
C ILE A 235 4.41 8.06 11.57
N LYS A 236 4.93 6.83 11.55
CA LYS A 236 4.09 5.63 11.62
C LYS A 236 3.78 5.23 13.05
N LEU A 237 2.56 5.50 13.49
CA LEU A 237 2.04 5.01 14.77
C LEU A 237 1.73 3.50 14.70
N SER A 238 1.12 3.06 13.60
CA SER A 238 0.77 1.66 13.35
C SER A 238 0.51 1.38 11.87
N GLN A 239 0.28 0.12 11.52
CA GLN A 239 -0.20 -0.31 10.19
C GLN A 239 -1.32 -1.33 10.36
N GLY A 240 -2.22 -1.43 9.38
CA GLY A 240 -3.41 -2.29 9.45
C GLY A 240 -3.10 -3.76 9.69
N ALA A 241 -2.08 -4.30 9.02
CA ALA A 241 -1.75 -5.72 9.11
C ALA A 241 -1.20 -6.18 10.48
N LYS A 242 -0.71 -5.25 11.32
CA LYS A 242 -0.10 -5.58 12.62
C LYS A 242 0.04 -4.35 13.52
N PRO A 243 -1.07 -3.71 13.91
CA PRO A 243 -1.02 -2.60 14.86
C PRO A 243 -0.45 -3.05 16.20
N GLY A 244 0.28 -2.17 16.88
CA GLY A 244 0.93 -2.49 18.16
C GLY A 244 2.17 -3.39 18.06
N LYS A 245 2.65 -3.70 16.85
CA LYS A 245 3.94 -4.37 16.62
C LYS A 245 4.84 -3.57 15.69
N GLY A 246 6.15 -3.64 15.95
CA GLY A 246 7.16 -3.03 15.09
C GLY A 246 7.31 -3.73 13.74
N GLY A 247 8.02 -3.06 12.82
CA GLY A 247 8.53 -3.64 11.60
C GLY A 247 9.35 -4.92 11.86
N VAL A 248 9.24 -5.88 10.94
CA VAL A 248 10.03 -7.12 10.96
C VAL A 248 10.71 -7.23 9.61
N LEU A 249 12.04 -7.31 9.60
CA LEU A 249 12.81 -7.66 8.41
C LEU A 249 13.64 -8.92 8.72
N PRO A 250 13.33 -10.07 8.12
CA PRO A 250 14.10 -11.29 8.30
C PRO A 250 15.57 -11.10 7.92
N GLY A 251 16.49 -11.68 8.67
CA GLY A 251 17.93 -11.59 8.49
C GLY A 251 18.39 -12.08 7.12
N ALA A 252 17.67 -13.06 6.55
CA ALA A 252 17.87 -13.52 5.18
C ALA A 252 17.70 -12.42 4.11
N LYS A 253 17.04 -11.30 4.45
CA LYS A 253 16.83 -10.13 3.58
C LYS A 253 17.75 -8.96 3.94
N ILE A 254 18.72 -9.14 4.83
CA ILE A 254 19.64 -8.07 5.20
C ILE A 254 20.90 -8.19 4.38
N THR A 255 20.99 -7.35 3.35
CA THR A 255 22.21 -7.15 2.56
C THR A 255 23.09 -6.09 3.21
N LYS A 256 24.36 -6.02 2.79
CA LYS A 256 25.31 -4.99 3.27
C LYS A 256 24.75 -3.58 3.11
N GLU A 257 24.16 -3.29 1.96
CA GLU A 257 23.51 -2.01 1.67
C GLU A 257 22.34 -1.72 2.64
N ILE A 258 21.50 -2.71 2.94
CA ILE A 258 20.38 -2.54 3.88
C ILE A 258 20.90 -2.30 5.30
N ALA A 259 21.94 -3.04 5.72
CA ALA A 259 22.59 -2.88 7.01
C ALA A 259 23.16 -1.47 7.18
N GLU A 260 23.81 -0.94 6.14
CA GLU A 260 24.37 0.42 6.11
C GLU A 260 23.28 1.49 6.18
N ILE A 261 22.24 1.39 5.34
CA ILE A 261 21.11 2.35 5.32
C ILE A 261 20.35 2.38 6.65
N ARG A 262 20.17 1.20 7.28
CA ARG A 262 19.40 1.06 8.51
C ARG A 262 20.24 1.19 9.78
N HIS A 263 21.57 1.21 9.66
CA HIS A 263 22.50 1.12 10.80
C HIS A 263 22.19 -0.08 11.70
N VAL A 264 22.12 -1.28 11.11
CA VAL A 264 21.86 -2.55 11.80
C VAL A 264 22.90 -3.61 11.46
N GLU A 265 22.98 -4.67 12.26
CA GLU A 265 23.90 -5.78 12.03
C GLU A 265 23.46 -6.66 10.84
N MET A 266 24.44 -7.20 10.12
CA MET A 266 24.23 -8.14 9.02
C MET A 266 23.72 -9.50 9.51
N GLY A 267 22.77 -10.09 8.77
CA GLY A 267 22.34 -11.48 8.95
C GLY A 267 21.46 -11.77 10.16
N LYS A 268 21.16 -10.78 11.01
CA LYS A 268 20.26 -10.93 12.17
C LYS A 268 18.90 -10.32 11.90
N ASP A 269 17.82 -11.00 12.31
CA ASP A 269 16.48 -10.45 12.19
C ASP A 269 16.39 -9.06 12.83
N VAL A 270 15.81 -8.11 12.08
CA VAL A 270 15.54 -6.77 12.58
C VAL A 270 14.11 -6.74 13.09
N LEU A 271 13.98 -6.68 14.40
CA LEU A 271 12.73 -6.50 15.12
C LEU A 271 12.68 -5.06 15.64
N SER A 272 11.85 -4.22 15.03
CA SER A 272 11.64 -2.88 15.59
C SER A 272 10.82 -2.96 16.87
N PRO A 273 11.03 -2.03 17.83
CA PRO A 273 10.22 -1.94 19.03
C PRO A 273 8.72 -1.81 18.69
N ALA A 274 7.85 -2.24 19.61
CA ALA A 274 6.40 -2.06 19.43
C ALA A 274 5.96 -0.59 19.55
N THR A 275 6.70 0.21 20.31
CA THR A 275 6.37 1.60 20.64
C THR A 275 7.51 2.56 20.27
N HIS A 276 7.16 3.82 20.08
CA HIS A 276 8.14 4.88 19.87
C HIS A 276 8.85 5.22 21.20
N LYS A 277 10.14 5.49 21.12
CA LYS A 277 10.94 6.00 22.26
C LYS A 277 10.92 7.52 22.37
N ALA A 278 10.62 8.21 21.27
CA ALA A 278 10.63 9.67 21.16
C ALA A 278 9.41 10.35 21.80
N PHE A 279 8.33 9.61 22.05
CA PHE A 279 7.13 10.09 22.72
C PHE A 279 6.42 8.93 23.41
N ARG A 280 5.68 9.22 24.49
CA ARG A 280 4.94 8.24 25.29
C ARG A 280 3.44 8.56 25.39
N ASN A 281 3.05 9.77 25.03
CA ASN A 281 1.69 10.30 25.12
C ASN A 281 1.44 11.25 23.94
N ILE A 282 0.20 11.73 23.82
CA ILE A 282 -0.21 12.60 22.73
C ILE A 282 0.47 13.98 22.79
N PRO A 283 0.59 14.68 23.94
CA PRO A 283 1.34 15.93 24.02
C PRO A 283 2.77 15.84 23.48
N GLU A 284 3.52 14.80 23.83
CA GLU A 284 4.88 14.56 23.32
C GLU A 284 4.90 14.27 21.81
N LEU A 285 3.89 13.54 21.29
CA LEU A 285 3.73 13.32 19.85
C LEU A 285 3.52 14.65 19.11
N LEU A 286 2.64 15.54 19.61
CA LEU A 286 2.44 16.87 19.05
C LEU A 286 3.74 17.67 19.06
N GLN A 287 4.46 17.67 20.17
CA GLN A 287 5.75 18.35 20.27
C GLN A 287 6.74 17.83 19.24
N LEU A 288 6.82 16.51 19.03
CA LEU A 288 7.68 15.92 18.02
C LEU A 288 7.29 16.35 16.61
N ILE A 289 5.99 16.32 16.27
CA ILE A 289 5.47 16.74 14.96
C ILE A 289 5.88 18.19 14.69
N GLU A 290 5.61 19.10 15.63
CA GLU A 290 5.93 20.52 15.47
C GLU A 290 7.45 20.78 15.42
N SER A 291 8.25 20.04 16.21
CA SER A 291 9.71 20.17 16.20
C SER A 291 10.30 19.76 14.85
N ILE A 292 9.79 18.67 14.26
CA ILE A 292 10.21 18.23 12.92
C ILE A 292 9.78 19.27 11.86
N ALA A 293 8.53 19.74 11.93
CA ALA A 293 8.00 20.70 10.98
C ALA A 293 8.76 22.02 11.01
N GLU A 294 9.07 22.56 12.19
CA GLU A 294 9.82 23.80 12.35
C GLU A 294 11.25 23.67 11.81
N ALA A 295 11.89 22.55 12.13
CA ALA A 295 13.29 22.29 11.79
C ALA A 295 13.51 22.00 10.30
N THR A 296 12.54 21.38 9.63
CA THR A 296 12.64 20.98 8.20
C THR A 296 11.89 21.94 7.27
N GLY A 297 10.90 22.65 7.79
CA GLY A 297 9.93 23.45 7.05
C GLY A 297 8.87 22.63 6.31
N LEU A 298 8.95 21.30 6.32
CA LEU A 298 8.04 20.41 5.60
C LEU A 298 6.77 20.11 6.41
N PRO A 299 5.68 19.69 5.75
CA PRO A 299 4.52 19.15 6.43
C PRO A 299 4.83 17.79 7.07
N VAL A 300 4.28 17.56 8.25
CA VAL A 300 4.47 16.36 9.05
C VAL A 300 3.12 15.76 9.39
N GLY A 301 2.93 14.49 9.06
CA GLY A 301 1.71 13.74 9.32
C GLY A 301 1.96 12.45 10.07
N ILE A 302 0.87 11.75 10.36
CA ILE A 302 0.89 10.48 11.07
C ILE A 302 0.16 9.40 10.28
N LYS A 303 0.59 8.15 10.42
CA LYS A 303 -0.10 6.97 9.88
C LYS A 303 -0.54 6.05 11.00
N GLY A 304 -1.81 5.63 10.99
CA GLY A 304 -2.34 4.72 11.99
C GLY A 304 -3.49 3.87 11.48
N ALA A 305 -3.53 2.62 11.94
CA ALA A 305 -4.71 1.77 11.92
C ALA A 305 -5.63 2.14 13.09
N ILE A 306 -6.94 2.04 12.86
CA ILE A 306 -7.95 2.50 13.81
C ILE A 306 -8.49 1.33 14.62
N GLY A 307 -8.60 1.56 15.94
CA GLY A 307 -9.15 0.64 16.93
C GLY A 307 -9.80 1.46 18.04
N LYS A 308 -9.12 1.59 19.19
CA LYS A 308 -9.57 2.48 20.28
C LYS A 308 -9.48 3.95 19.87
N LEU A 309 -10.45 4.76 20.32
CA LEU A 309 -10.57 6.17 19.94
C LEU A 309 -10.05 7.17 20.98
N ASP A 310 -9.84 6.75 22.24
CA ASP A 310 -9.52 7.67 23.35
C ASP A 310 -8.33 8.59 23.05
N GLN A 311 -7.25 8.04 22.49
CA GLN A 311 -6.04 8.80 22.13
C GLN A 311 -6.22 9.66 20.87
N TRP A 312 -7.11 9.25 19.96
CA TRP A 312 -7.49 10.10 18.82
C TRP A 312 -8.36 11.27 19.28
N GLN A 313 -9.18 11.08 20.30
CA GLN A 313 -9.96 12.13 20.94
C GLN A 313 -9.03 13.15 21.61
N GLU A 314 -8.09 12.69 22.43
CA GLU A 314 -7.07 13.53 23.06
C GLU A 314 -6.28 14.32 22.01
N LEU A 315 -5.87 13.68 20.90
CA LEU A 315 -5.20 14.34 19.79
C LEU A 315 -6.05 15.46 19.21
N ALA A 316 -7.31 15.19 18.88
CA ALA A 316 -8.20 16.18 18.28
C ALA A 316 -8.51 17.33 19.24
N ASP A 317 -8.71 17.05 20.53
CA ASP A 317 -8.97 18.09 21.55
C ASP A 317 -7.75 19.02 21.69
N LEU A 318 -6.54 18.46 21.81
CA LEU A 318 -5.29 19.24 21.86
C LEU A 318 -5.05 20.03 20.56
N MET A 319 -5.40 19.46 19.40
CA MET A 319 -5.29 20.15 18.12
C MET A 319 -6.21 21.38 18.06
N LYS A 320 -7.43 21.25 18.59
CA LYS A 320 -8.41 22.34 18.66
C LYS A 320 -7.97 23.42 19.66
N GLU A 321 -7.47 23.04 20.82
CA GLU A 321 -7.01 23.95 21.87
C GLU A 321 -5.76 24.75 21.45
N THR A 322 -4.75 24.04 20.95
CA THR A 322 -3.41 24.63 20.73
C THR A 322 -3.22 25.19 19.32
N GLY A 323 -4.08 24.83 18.37
CA GLY A 323 -3.88 25.13 16.96
C GLY A 323 -2.66 24.43 16.34
N LYS A 324 -2.07 23.42 17.00
CA LYS A 324 -0.89 22.64 16.56
C LYS A 324 -1.24 21.18 16.28
N GLY A 325 -0.40 20.43 15.57
CA GLY A 325 -0.64 19.02 15.24
C GLY A 325 -0.33 18.63 13.79
N PRO A 326 -0.64 17.37 13.42
CA PRO A 326 -0.30 16.83 12.11
C PRO A 326 -0.99 17.60 10.96
N ASP A 327 -0.28 17.70 9.84
CA ASP A 327 -0.76 18.30 8.59
C ASP A 327 -1.61 17.32 7.76
N PHE A 328 -1.39 16.02 7.96
CA PHE A 328 -2.15 14.95 7.31
C PHE A 328 -2.23 13.71 8.22
N ILE A 329 -3.28 12.91 8.02
CA ILE A 329 -3.46 11.63 8.71
C ILE A 329 -3.72 10.55 7.67
N THR A 330 -2.84 9.55 7.62
CA THR A 330 -3.06 8.33 6.83
C THR A 330 -3.78 7.29 7.68
N VAL A 331 -5.01 6.98 7.28
CA VAL A 331 -5.86 5.99 7.91
C VAL A 331 -5.69 4.65 7.19
N ASP A 332 -5.08 3.70 7.89
CA ASP A 332 -4.76 2.37 7.37
C ASP A 332 -5.83 1.36 7.81
N GLY A 333 -6.50 0.72 6.86
CA GLY A 333 -7.51 -0.31 7.13
C GLY A 333 -6.88 -1.63 7.56
N GLY A 334 -7.61 -2.42 8.35
CA GLY A 334 -7.14 -3.74 8.81
C GLY A 334 -6.87 -4.72 7.67
N GLU A 335 -7.48 -4.53 6.50
CA GLU A 335 -7.15 -5.28 5.29
C GLU A 335 -5.78 -4.92 4.68
N GLY A 336 -5.02 -3.98 5.27
CA GLY A 336 -3.70 -3.54 4.85
C GLY A 336 -2.69 -4.68 4.64
N GLY A 337 -1.74 -4.48 3.73
CA GLY A 337 -0.70 -5.48 3.42
C GLY A 337 0.49 -5.47 4.38
N THR A 338 1.31 -6.53 4.34
CA THR A 338 2.59 -6.60 5.04
C THR A 338 3.55 -7.56 4.35
N GLY A 339 4.85 -7.29 4.48
CA GLY A 339 5.89 -8.24 4.05
C GLY A 339 6.04 -9.41 5.03
N ALA A 340 5.76 -9.19 6.32
CA ALA A 340 5.82 -10.17 7.39
C ALA A 340 4.97 -9.71 8.60
N ALA A 341 3.98 -10.51 8.99
CA ALA A 341 3.22 -10.33 10.22
C ALA A 341 2.73 -11.68 10.76
N PRO A 342 2.50 -11.80 12.07
CA PRO A 342 1.76 -12.92 12.64
C PRO A 342 0.30 -12.92 12.16
N PRO A 343 -0.29 -14.09 11.79
CA PRO A 343 -1.70 -14.18 11.39
C PRO A 343 -2.66 -13.65 12.45
N SER A 344 -2.38 -13.91 13.73
CA SER A 344 -3.19 -13.43 14.85
C SER A 344 -3.32 -11.91 14.91
N PHE A 345 -2.41 -11.16 14.29
CA PHE A 345 -2.52 -9.71 14.15
C PHE A 345 -3.23 -9.33 12.86
N ALA A 346 -2.84 -9.95 11.74
CA ALA A 346 -3.37 -9.64 10.42
C ALA A 346 -4.88 -9.89 10.31
N ASP A 347 -5.39 -10.90 11.00
CA ASP A 347 -6.79 -11.34 10.85
C ASP A 347 -7.73 -10.73 11.91
N HIS A 348 -7.20 -10.17 13.00
CA HIS A 348 -8.01 -9.85 14.19
C HIS A 348 -7.74 -8.51 14.85
N VAL A 349 -6.69 -7.78 14.45
CA VAL A 349 -6.30 -6.55 15.15
C VAL A 349 -6.35 -5.36 14.21
N SER A 350 -7.24 -4.40 14.53
CA SER A 350 -7.71 -3.23 13.75
C SER A 350 -9.03 -3.44 13.01
N LEU A 351 -9.73 -2.33 12.77
CA LEU A 351 -11.01 -2.31 12.08
C LEU A 351 -10.82 -2.29 10.56
N PRO A 352 -11.77 -2.85 9.79
CA PRO A 352 -11.88 -2.56 8.36
C PRO A 352 -11.90 -1.05 8.11
N TRP A 353 -11.31 -0.63 6.99
CA TRP A 353 -11.05 0.77 6.67
C TRP A 353 -12.29 1.66 6.80
N THR A 354 -13.44 1.22 6.30
CA THR A 354 -14.69 2.00 6.33
C THR A 354 -15.14 2.35 7.75
N TYR A 355 -15.12 1.39 8.68
CA TYR A 355 -15.48 1.61 10.08
C TYR A 355 -14.44 2.43 10.85
N GLY A 356 -13.15 2.16 10.59
CA GLY A 356 -12.05 2.90 11.19
C GLY A 356 -12.04 4.37 10.75
N PHE A 357 -12.18 4.59 9.44
CA PHE A 357 -12.19 5.93 8.86
C PHE A 357 -13.42 6.73 9.29
N SER A 358 -14.63 6.16 9.26
CA SER A 358 -15.84 6.87 9.67
C SER A 358 -15.77 7.33 11.13
N SER A 359 -15.32 6.43 12.02
CA SER A 359 -15.16 6.73 13.45
C SER A 359 -14.16 7.85 13.69
N LEU A 360 -13.00 7.80 13.03
CA LEU A 360 -11.97 8.83 13.13
C LEU A 360 -12.45 10.15 12.52
N TYR A 361 -13.00 10.13 11.31
CA TYR A 361 -13.41 11.33 10.60
C TYR A 361 -14.48 12.09 11.39
N ARG A 362 -15.50 11.40 11.91
CA ARG A 362 -16.56 12.00 12.74
C ARG A 362 -15.98 12.70 13.97
N LEU A 363 -15.03 12.08 14.65
CA LEU A 363 -14.37 12.66 15.82
C LEU A 363 -13.68 13.98 15.48
N PHE A 364 -12.96 14.06 14.35
CA PHE A 364 -12.31 15.30 13.90
C PHE A 364 -13.30 16.32 13.33
N LEU A 365 -14.39 15.86 12.72
CA LEU A 365 -15.49 16.68 12.21
C LEU A 365 -16.16 17.46 13.34
N GLU A 366 -16.54 16.78 14.43
CA GLU A 366 -17.15 17.39 15.63
C GLU A 366 -16.27 18.50 16.26
N ARG A 367 -14.96 18.45 15.99
CA ARG A 367 -13.97 19.40 16.50
C ARG A 367 -13.59 20.48 15.49
N GLY A 368 -14.19 20.47 14.29
CA GLY A 368 -13.93 21.45 13.24
C GLY A 368 -12.54 21.35 12.62
N LEU A 369 -11.94 20.15 12.62
CA LEU A 369 -10.54 19.94 12.19
C LEU A 369 -10.40 19.36 10.78
N THR A 370 -11.51 19.00 10.13
CA THR A 370 -11.50 18.28 8.85
C THR A 370 -11.00 19.11 7.67
N GLU A 371 -11.18 20.44 7.70
CA GLU A 371 -10.62 21.35 6.68
C GLU A 371 -9.12 21.56 6.85
N ARG A 372 -8.64 21.49 8.10
CA ARG A 372 -7.24 21.68 8.47
C ARG A 372 -6.35 20.51 8.02
N ILE A 373 -6.89 19.29 8.05
CA ILE A 373 -6.14 18.06 7.84
C ILE A 373 -6.40 17.51 6.44
N VAL A 374 -5.35 17.02 5.79
CA VAL A 374 -5.49 16.16 4.61
C VAL A 374 -5.63 14.71 5.07
N PHE A 375 -6.75 14.09 4.77
CA PHE A 375 -6.98 12.67 5.09
C PHE A 375 -6.54 11.77 3.95
N ILE A 376 -5.69 10.80 4.27
CA ILE A 376 -5.17 9.83 3.31
C ILE A 376 -5.76 8.45 3.59
N GLY A 377 -6.48 7.88 2.62
CA GLY A 377 -7.02 6.52 2.72
C GLY A 377 -6.01 5.47 2.29
N SER A 378 -5.81 4.40 3.06
CA SER A 378 -5.01 3.24 2.65
C SER A 378 -5.68 1.96 3.16
N GLY A 379 -6.02 1.02 2.26
CA GLY A 379 -6.83 -0.13 2.63
C GLY A 379 -7.60 -0.75 1.46
N LYS A 380 -6.88 -1.19 0.41
CA LYS A 380 -7.46 -1.69 -0.86
C LYS A 380 -8.36 -0.70 -1.62
N LEU A 381 -8.04 0.60 -1.56
CA LEU A 381 -8.80 1.66 -2.22
C LEU A 381 -8.35 1.93 -3.67
N GLY A 382 -7.43 1.13 -4.23
CA GLY A 382 -6.84 1.31 -5.56
C GLY A 382 -7.75 0.99 -6.74
N PHE A 383 -9.08 1.11 -6.59
CA PHE A 383 -10.05 0.95 -7.67
C PHE A 383 -10.99 2.16 -7.75
N PRO A 384 -11.34 2.66 -8.95
CA PRO A 384 -12.10 3.89 -9.10
C PRO A 384 -13.39 3.98 -8.27
N ALA A 385 -14.20 2.91 -8.24
CA ALA A 385 -15.43 2.88 -7.42
C ALA A 385 -15.15 2.94 -5.90
N LYS A 386 -14.14 2.21 -5.42
CA LYS A 386 -13.73 2.26 -3.99
C LYS A 386 -13.13 3.61 -3.62
N ALA A 387 -12.44 4.26 -4.55
CA ALA A 387 -11.95 5.62 -4.37
C ALA A 387 -13.10 6.63 -4.33
N ALA A 388 -14.13 6.50 -5.19
CA ALA A 388 -15.33 7.33 -5.11
C ALA A 388 -16.00 7.24 -3.74
N MET A 389 -16.20 6.01 -3.23
CA MET A 389 -16.66 5.79 -1.86
C MET A 389 -15.76 6.49 -0.82
N ALA A 390 -14.45 6.31 -0.89
CA ALA A 390 -13.52 6.92 0.06
C ALA A 390 -13.57 8.46 0.04
N PHE A 391 -13.64 9.07 -1.15
CA PHE A 391 -13.74 10.53 -1.31
C PHE A 391 -15.09 11.08 -0.83
N ALA A 392 -16.19 10.34 -1.05
CA ALA A 392 -17.51 10.64 -0.49
C ALA A 392 -17.50 10.58 1.04
N MET A 393 -16.73 9.67 1.64
CA MET A 393 -16.55 9.59 3.09
C MET A 393 -15.69 10.73 3.66
N GLY A 394 -14.83 11.37 2.85
CA GLY A 394 -13.99 12.51 3.29
C GLY A 394 -12.49 12.35 3.07
N VAL A 395 -12.03 11.34 2.34
CA VAL A 395 -10.63 11.21 1.92
C VAL A 395 -10.27 12.28 0.89
N ASP A 396 -9.04 12.80 0.99
CA ASP A 396 -8.47 13.77 0.05
C ASP A 396 -7.50 13.13 -0.96
N VAL A 397 -6.78 12.08 -0.56
CA VAL A 397 -5.89 11.27 -1.41
C VAL A 397 -5.84 9.81 -0.96
N ILE A 398 -5.48 8.89 -1.84
CA ILE A 398 -5.31 7.46 -1.52
C ILE A 398 -3.85 7.00 -1.70
N ASN A 399 -3.44 6.09 -0.81
CA ASN A 399 -2.15 5.43 -0.85
C ASN A 399 -2.34 3.93 -1.13
N VAL A 400 -1.75 3.43 -2.22
CA VAL A 400 -1.82 2.02 -2.64
C VAL A 400 -0.48 1.32 -2.49
N ALA A 401 -0.50 0.06 -2.04
CA ALA A 401 0.69 -0.74 -1.81
C ALA A 401 0.71 -1.94 -2.74
N ARG A 402 -0.22 -2.88 -2.51
CA ARG A 402 -0.30 -4.15 -3.24
C ARG A 402 -0.65 -3.94 -4.71
N GLU A 403 -1.50 -2.96 -5.00
CA GLU A 403 -1.87 -2.58 -6.37
C GLU A 403 -0.65 -2.05 -7.15
N ALA A 404 0.17 -1.18 -6.53
CA ALA A 404 1.44 -0.72 -7.10
C ALA A 404 2.45 -1.86 -7.27
N MET A 405 2.51 -2.81 -6.32
CA MET A 405 3.33 -4.02 -6.48
C MET A 405 2.86 -4.89 -7.65
N MET A 406 1.54 -5.04 -7.82
CA MET A 406 0.94 -5.83 -8.90
C MET A 406 1.18 -5.18 -10.28
N SER A 407 1.09 -3.85 -10.39
CA SER A 407 1.38 -3.16 -11.65
C SER A 407 2.82 -3.40 -12.14
N ILE A 408 3.78 -3.58 -11.21
CA ILE A 408 5.18 -3.90 -11.54
C ILE A 408 5.48 -5.41 -11.61
N GLY A 409 4.50 -6.29 -11.37
CA GLY A 409 4.62 -7.73 -11.61
C GLY A 409 4.38 -8.66 -10.43
N CYS A 410 3.96 -8.17 -9.26
CA CYS A 410 3.54 -9.05 -8.16
C CYS A 410 2.38 -9.95 -8.61
N ILE A 411 2.49 -11.24 -8.33
CA ILE A 411 1.50 -12.26 -8.67
C ILE A 411 0.67 -12.73 -7.47
N GLN A 412 0.79 -12.04 -6.32
CA GLN A 412 0.13 -12.44 -5.08
C GLN A 412 0.58 -13.83 -4.58
N ALA A 413 1.87 -14.16 -4.69
CA ALA A 413 2.41 -15.44 -4.21
C ALA A 413 2.47 -15.57 -2.66
N GLN A 414 2.24 -14.49 -1.92
CA GLN A 414 2.16 -14.43 -0.44
C GLN A 414 3.39 -14.95 0.37
N ILE A 415 4.48 -15.31 -0.29
CA ILE A 415 5.74 -15.76 0.36
C ILE A 415 6.76 -14.63 0.58
N CYS A 416 6.31 -13.38 0.70
CA CYS A 416 7.15 -12.17 0.74
C CYS A 416 8.24 -12.18 1.85
N HIS A 417 7.96 -12.84 2.97
CA HIS A 417 8.84 -12.96 4.13
C HIS A 417 9.99 -13.95 3.90
N THR A 418 9.86 -14.89 2.97
CA THR A 418 10.82 -16.00 2.76
C THR A 418 12.07 -15.62 1.98
N ASN A 419 12.12 -14.40 1.43
CA ASN A 419 13.13 -13.97 0.46
C ASN A 419 13.08 -14.69 -0.91
N ARG A 420 12.07 -15.53 -1.19
CA ARG A 420 11.95 -16.33 -2.42
C ARG A 420 10.87 -15.84 -3.38
N CYS A 421 10.57 -14.54 -3.37
CA CYS A 421 9.54 -13.96 -4.25
C CYS A 421 9.86 -14.24 -5.74
N PRO A 422 9.02 -15.01 -6.46
CA PRO A 422 9.34 -15.45 -7.83
C PRO A 422 9.28 -14.29 -8.83
N ALA A 423 8.52 -13.23 -8.51
CA ALA A 423 8.39 -12.04 -9.34
C ALA A 423 9.52 -11.00 -9.14
N GLY A 424 10.49 -11.27 -8.26
CA GLY A 424 11.59 -10.33 -7.98
C GLY A 424 11.20 -9.12 -7.14
N VAL A 425 9.93 -8.98 -6.72
CA VAL A 425 9.41 -7.78 -6.04
C VAL A 425 9.81 -7.72 -4.57
N ALA A 426 9.61 -8.81 -3.82
CA ALA A 426 9.81 -8.86 -2.35
C ALA A 426 10.98 -9.77 -1.96
N THR A 427 12.15 -9.58 -2.57
CA THR A 427 13.35 -10.40 -2.38
C THR A 427 14.62 -9.57 -2.48
N GLN A 428 15.70 -10.06 -1.88
CA GLN A 428 17.06 -9.54 -2.00
C GLN A 428 17.96 -10.45 -2.85
N SER A 429 17.41 -11.53 -3.43
CA SER A 429 18.14 -12.37 -4.39
C SER A 429 18.39 -11.62 -5.70
N LYS A 430 19.66 -11.45 -6.09
CA LYS A 430 20.03 -10.78 -7.34
C LYS A 430 19.43 -11.47 -8.57
N TRP A 431 19.38 -12.80 -8.56
CA TRP A 431 18.79 -13.60 -9.64
C TRP A 431 17.28 -13.35 -9.79
N LEU A 432 16.54 -13.30 -8.68
CA LEU A 432 15.09 -13.06 -8.76
C LEU A 432 14.81 -11.60 -9.14
N GLN A 433 15.64 -10.66 -8.65
CA GLN A 433 15.53 -9.24 -8.99
C GLN A 433 15.78 -8.95 -10.48
N SER A 434 16.64 -9.72 -11.16
CA SER A 434 16.91 -9.51 -12.59
C SER A 434 15.69 -9.77 -13.49
N GLY A 435 14.66 -10.46 -12.97
CA GLY A 435 13.36 -10.57 -13.65
C GLY A 435 12.57 -9.25 -13.74
N ILE A 436 12.95 -8.23 -12.98
CA ILE A 436 12.37 -6.89 -13.05
C ILE A 436 13.19 -6.02 -14.01
N ASN A 437 12.65 -5.80 -15.21
CA ASN A 437 13.13 -4.76 -16.11
C ASN A 437 12.61 -3.39 -15.60
N VAL A 438 13.51 -2.61 -14.98
CA VAL A 438 13.16 -1.34 -14.32
C VAL A 438 12.46 -0.34 -15.26
N PRO A 439 12.99 -0.01 -16.45
CA PRO A 439 12.30 0.89 -17.38
C PRO A 439 10.86 0.44 -17.69
N LEU A 440 10.67 -0.81 -18.10
CA LEU A 440 9.36 -1.36 -18.43
C LEU A 440 8.41 -1.34 -17.23
N LYS A 441 8.88 -1.76 -16.05
CA LYS A 441 8.03 -1.78 -14.85
C LYS A 441 7.68 -0.36 -14.37
N SER A 442 8.55 0.61 -14.59
CA SER A 442 8.29 2.03 -14.30
C SER A 442 7.15 2.57 -15.15
N GLU A 443 7.19 2.31 -16.45
CA GLU A 443 6.10 2.66 -17.36
C GLU A 443 4.80 1.98 -16.93
N ARG A 444 4.85 0.70 -16.53
CA ARG A 444 3.67 -0.03 -16.08
C ARG A 444 3.01 0.57 -14.84
N LEU A 445 3.78 0.99 -13.84
CA LEU A 445 3.23 1.72 -12.69
C LEU A 445 2.59 3.04 -13.16
N ALA A 446 3.28 3.79 -14.02
CA ALA A 446 2.77 5.07 -14.50
C ALA A 446 1.45 4.92 -15.28
N GLN A 447 1.32 3.88 -16.11
CA GLN A 447 0.09 3.59 -16.84
C GLN A 447 -1.05 3.15 -15.92
N TYR A 448 -0.76 2.35 -14.90
CA TYR A 448 -1.76 2.00 -13.88
C TYR A 448 -2.32 3.26 -13.20
N PHE A 449 -1.46 4.17 -12.74
CA PHE A 449 -1.89 5.41 -12.08
C PHE A 449 -2.62 6.36 -13.02
N LYS A 450 -2.22 6.44 -14.30
CA LYS A 450 -2.92 7.23 -15.32
C LYS A 450 -4.31 6.65 -15.60
N SER A 451 -4.41 5.36 -15.85
CA SER A 451 -5.70 4.66 -16.12
C SER A 451 -6.65 4.80 -14.93
N PHE A 452 -6.16 4.58 -13.71
CA PHE A 452 -6.93 4.80 -12.49
C PHE A 452 -7.50 6.22 -12.42
N ARG A 453 -6.68 7.26 -12.63
CA ARG A 453 -7.14 8.66 -12.53
C ARG A 453 -8.14 9.01 -13.63
N LYS A 454 -7.92 8.51 -14.85
CA LYS A 454 -8.84 8.71 -15.97
C LYS A 454 -10.21 8.10 -15.67
N GLU A 455 -10.27 6.82 -15.30
CA GLU A 455 -11.53 6.16 -14.96
C GLU A 455 -12.19 6.78 -13.72
N PHE A 456 -11.40 7.23 -12.75
CA PHE A 456 -11.95 7.91 -11.59
C PHE A 456 -12.57 9.26 -11.96
N LEU A 457 -11.93 10.06 -12.82
CA LEU A 457 -12.52 11.26 -13.40
C LEU A 457 -13.79 10.97 -14.19
N GLU A 458 -13.81 9.90 -14.99
CA GLU A 458 -15.00 9.50 -15.76
C GLU A 458 -16.18 9.17 -14.82
N ILE A 459 -15.94 8.44 -13.73
CA ILE A 459 -16.95 8.21 -12.68
C ILE A 459 -17.39 9.52 -12.02
N THR A 460 -16.46 10.42 -11.72
CA THR A 460 -16.76 11.75 -11.14
C THR A 460 -17.62 12.60 -12.07
N HIS A 461 -17.30 12.67 -13.36
CA HIS A 461 -18.11 13.38 -14.34
C HIS A 461 -19.49 12.73 -14.52
N ALA A 462 -19.56 11.40 -14.52
CA ALA A 462 -20.83 10.67 -14.56
C ALA A 462 -21.71 10.97 -13.34
N ALA A 463 -21.11 11.22 -12.16
CA ALA A 463 -21.81 11.68 -10.97
C ALA A 463 -22.18 13.18 -10.99
N GLY A 464 -21.77 13.92 -12.02
CA GLY A 464 -22.11 15.34 -12.18
C GLY A 464 -21.08 16.34 -11.61
N TYR A 465 -19.89 15.88 -11.23
CA TYR A 465 -18.86 16.72 -10.62
C TYR A 465 -17.62 16.88 -11.52
N GLU A 466 -16.86 17.95 -11.32
CA GLU A 466 -15.58 18.20 -11.98
C GLU A 466 -14.43 17.47 -11.26
N HIS A 467 -14.47 17.44 -9.93
CA HIS A 467 -13.43 16.86 -9.10
C HIS A 467 -14.02 15.95 -8.01
N PRO A 468 -13.40 14.78 -7.70
CA PRO A 468 -13.93 13.84 -6.71
C PRO A 468 -14.08 14.42 -5.29
N CYS A 469 -13.40 15.52 -4.95
CA CYS A 469 -13.59 16.19 -3.66
C CYS A 469 -15.03 16.70 -3.47
N GLN A 470 -15.79 16.89 -4.56
CA GLN A 470 -17.17 17.35 -4.55
C GLN A 470 -18.18 16.25 -4.19
N PHE A 471 -17.79 14.96 -4.26
CA PHE A 471 -18.66 13.86 -3.84
C PHE A 471 -19.20 14.08 -2.43
N THR A 472 -20.49 13.89 -2.26
CA THR A 472 -21.19 13.87 -0.98
C THR A 472 -21.37 12.43 -0.51
N MET A 473 -21.70 12.25 0.77
CA MET A 473 -22.02 10.93 1.31
C MET A 473 -23.34 10.35 0.76
N GLU A 474 -24.15 11.17 0.09
CA GLU A 474 -25.41 10.77 -0.54
C GLU A 474 -25.19 10.24 -1.97
N ASP A 475 -24.04 10.48 -2.60
CA ASP A 475 -23.71 10.02 -3.95
C ASP A 475 -23.37 8.53 -4.01
N ILE A 476 -23.14 7.90 -2.86
CA ILE A 476 -22.75 6.51 -2.76
C ILE A 476 -23.81 5.76 -1.96
N GLN A 477 -24.35 4.68 -2.54
CA GLN A 477 -25.14 3.71 -1.80
C GLN A 477 -24.32 2.48 -1.45
N VAL A 478 -24.68 1.84 -0.35
CA VAL A 478 -24.12 0.56 0.08
C VAL A 478 -25.25 -0.38 0.49
N ASN A 479 -25.12 -1.66 0.16
CA ASN A 479 -26.05 -2.69 0.65
C ASN A 479 -25.79 -2.99 2.12
N VAL A 480 -26.85 -2.98 2.94
CA VAL A 480 -26.78 -3.05 4.41
C VAL A 480 -27.55 -4.22 5.05
N ASP A 481 -28.49 -4.84 4.32
CA ASP A 481 -29.37 -5.95 4.75
C ASP A 481 -30.31 -5.67 5.96
N ASP A 482 -31.15 -6.69 6.23
CA ASP A 482 -32.23 -6.89 7.21
C ASP A 482 -33.44 -5.94 7.16
N ASP A 483 -33.27 -4.62 7.10
CA ASP A 483 -34.41 -3.67 7.04
C ASP A 483 -34.44 -2.84 5.73
N TYR A 484 -33.29 -2.67 5.08
CA TYR A 484 -33.14 -1.95 3.81
C TYR A 484 -32.22 -2.72 2.87
N LEU A 485 -32.59 -2.84 1.60
CA LEU A 485 -31.72 -3.46 0.59
C LEU A 485 -30.43 -2.64 0.39
N SER A 486 -30.54 -1.30 0.38
CA SER A 486 -29.42 -0.37 0.28
C SER A 486 -29.71 0.95 1.01
N SER A 487 -28.65 1.65 1.43
CA SER A 487 -28.73 2.98 2.06
C SER A 487 -27.53 3.85 1.67
N ASP A 488 -27.64 5.18 1.82
CA ASP A 488 -26.52 6.09 1.55
C ASP A 488 -25.49 6.10 2.69
N LEU A 489 -24.25 6.51 2.41
CA LEU A 489 -23.17 6.48 3.40
C LEU A 489 -23.46 7.38 4.61
N LYS A 490 -24.21 8.47 4.43
CA LYS A 490 -24.57 9.41 5.50
C LYS A 490 -25.44 8.71 6.54
N SER A 491 -26.43 7.97 6.09
CA SER A 491 -27.34 7.18 6.92
C SER A 491 -26.61 6.01 7.60
N VAL A 492 -25.74 5.32 6.85
CA VAL A 492 -24.99 4.16 7.36
C VAL A 492 -23.95 4.52 8.41
N TYR A 493 -23.22 5.62 8.21
CA TYR A 493 -22.12 6.01 9.11
C TYR A 493 -22.46 7.18 10.05
N GLY A 494 -23.62 7.81 9.88
CA GLY A 494 -24.15 8.82 10.81
C GLY A 494 -23.37 10.13 10.84
N TYR A 495 -22.82 10.58 9.72
CA TYR A 495 -22.19 11.90 9.60
C TYR A 495 -22.34 12.46 8.18
N GLN A 496 -22.08 13.77 8.03
CA GLN A 496 -21.98 14.44 6.74
C GLN A 496 -20.54 14.94 6.59
N LYS A 497 -19.84 14.55 5.50
CA LYS A 497 -18.49 15.04 5.26
C LYS A 497 -18.48 16.58 5.09
N THR A 498 -17.40 17.22 5.53
CA THR A 498 -17.18 18.65 5.26
C THR A 498 -16.90 18.88 3.78
N ALA A 499 -17.56 19.88 3.18
CA ALA A 499 -17.28 20.29 1.82
C ALA A 499 -15.82 20.78 1.71
N VAL A 500 -15.10 20.29 0.71
CA VAL A 500 -13.72 20.74 0.46
C VAL A 500 -13.80 22.00 -0.43
N PRO A 501 -13.19 23.13 -0.03
CA PRO A 501 -13.14 24.32 -0.88
C PRO A 501 -12.50 23.98 -2.24
N PHE A 502 -13.27 24.15 -3.31
CA PHE A 502 -12.87 23.83 -4.67
C PHE A 502 -13.60 24.74 -5.66
N THR A 503 -12.85 25.42 -6.52
CA THR A 503 -13.41 26.28 -7.58
C THR A 503 -13.33 25.62 -8.95
N SER A 504 -12.14 25.15 -9.35
CA SER A 504 -11.92 24.44 -10.62
C SER A 504 -10.57 23.71 -10.63
N LEU A 505 -10.43 22.72 -11.50
CA LEU A 505 -9.17 22.01 -11.76
C LEU A 505 -8.09 22.94 -12.36
N ASN A 506 -8.48 23.96 -13.11
CA ASN A 506 -7.57 24.98 -13.64
C ASN A 506 -6.89 25.78 -12.51
N GLU A 507 -7.61 26.08 -11.43
CA GLU A 507 -7.01 26.71 -10.25
C GLU A 507 -5.97 25.79 -9.61
N LEU A 508 -6.30 24.49 -9.47
CA LEU A 508 -5.39 23.52 -8.89
C LEU A 508 -4.12 23.34 -9.74
N TYR A 509 -4.26 23.38 -11.06
CA TYR A 509 -3.15 23.35 -12.02
C TYR A 509 -2.18 24.53 -11.84
N ASN A 510 -2.70 25.73 -11.56
CA ASN A 510 -1.90 26.94 -11.38
C ASN A 510 -1.30 27.08 -9.97
N CYS A 511 -1.60 26.16 -9.05
CA CYS A 511 -1.04 26.19 -7.71
C CYS A 511 0.50 26.14 -7.73
N ILE A 512 1.12 27.05 -6.98
CA ILE A 512 2.58 27.15 -6.82
C ILE A 512 3.18 25.99 -6.00
N HIS A 513 2.36 25.32 -5.19
CA HIS A 513 2.76 24.20 -4.33
C HIS A 513 2.51 22.83 -4.96
N LEU A 514 2.12 22.79 -6.23
CA LEU A 514 1.83 21.55 -6.95
C LEU A 514 3.10 20.69 -7.09
N GLY A 515 3.00 19.44 -6.64
CA GLY A 515 4.04 18.42 -6.80
C GLY A 515 4.40 18.15 -8.26
N GLY A 516 5.53 17.49 -8.49
CA GLY A 516 6.00 17.13 -9.83
C GLY A 516 6.48 18.30 -10.71
N LYS A 517 6.29 19.56 -10.31
CA LYS A 517 6.75 20.76 -11.04
C LYS A 517 8.23 21.09 -10.91
N HIS A 518 8.98 20.39 -10.05
CA HIS A 518 10.44 20.51 -9.99
C HIS A 518 11.08 19.64 -11.07
N GLN A 519 11.00 20.10 -12.31
CA GLN A 519 11.83 19.63 -13.42
C GLN A 519 12.82 20.71 -13.80
#